data_AF-A0A8B9PGV8-F1
#
_entry.id   AF-A0A8B9PGV8-F1
#
_cell.length_a   1.000
_cell.length_b   1.000
_cell.length_c   1.000
_cell.angle_alpha   90.00
_cell.angle_beta   90.00
_cell.angle_gamma   90.00
#
_symmetry.space_group_name_H-M   'P 1'
#
loop_
_entity.id
_entity.type
_entity.pdbx_description
1 polymer ?
#
loop_
_entity_poly.entity_id
_entity_poly.type
_entity_poly.pdbx_seq_one_letter_code
_entity_poly.pdbx_strand_id
1 'polypeptide(L)'
;MAGPAALLASISHQLRGLRTLRLLLGVGPQGDEAMACGPPRRPRPTAQTQTAGAGGSRHGAGDAHELGRTWGPEAEGKASGESPGGEAPGAARPGTLREAALRSKLARVAGAAARLVEAEQTLLLPLLQEHPFPVHLKDSIEFRNICSRMALQKEGQQFDRDLHEAHQCLKTIIEKLICSLAVFPSESYSPVRSTLRQILQNLLAI
;
A
#
# COMPACT_ATOMS: atom_id res chain seq x y z
N MET A 1 -0.05 -20.32 -33.58
CA MET A 1 0.23 -18.87 -33.50
C MET A 1 -0.79 -18.24 -32.57
N ALA A 2 -0.36 -17.41 -31.61
CA ALA A 2 -1.28 -16.73 -30.70
C ALA A 2 -1.82 -15.48 -31.40
N GLY A 3 -3.14 -15.34 -31.49
CA GLY A 3 -3.78 -14.16 -32.08
C GLY A 3 -4.03 -13.03 -31.06
N PRO A 4 -4.59 -11.89 -31.49
CA PRO A 4 -4.93 -10.76 -30.63
C PRO A 4 -5.71 -11.13 -29.36
N ALA A 5 -6.60 -12.12 -29.44
CA ALA A 5 -7.36 -12.61 -28.29
C ALA A 5 -6.47 -13.18 -27.18
N ALA A 6 -5.37 -13.86 -27.51
CA ALA A 6 -4.45 -14.42 -26.52
C ALA A 6 -3.65 -13.33 -25.81
N LEU A 7 -3.27 -12.25 -26.53
CA LEU A 7 -2.65 -11.09 -25.92
C LEU A 7 -3.61 -10.33 -25.00
N LEU A 8 -4.87 -10.14 -25.42
CA LEU A 8 -5.89 -9.52 -24.57
C LEU A 8 -6.15 -10.34 -23.30
N ALA A 9 -6.17 -11.67 -23.40
CA ALA A 9 -6.26 -12.55 -22.24
C ALA A 9 -5.02 -12.42 -21.32
N SER A 10 -3.82 -12.33 -21.90
CA SER A 10 -2.57 -12.09 -21.17
C SER A 10 -2.63 -10.77 -20.38
N ILE A 11 -2.95 -9.67 -21.07
CA ILE A 11 -3.13 -8.33 -20.50
C ILE A 11 -4.13 -8.37 -19.34
N SER A 12 -5.26 -9.07 -19.51
CA SER A 12 -6.30 -9.17 -18.49
C SER A 12 -5.81 -9.87 -17.21
N HIS A 13 -5.00 -10.93 -17.35
CA HIS A 13 -4.40 -11.60 -16.21
C HIS A 13 -3.33 -10.75 -15.53
N GLN A 14 -2.46 -10.10 -16.29
CA GLN A 14 -1.44 -9.19 -15.76
C GLN A 14 -2.07 -8.00 -15.04
N LEU A 15 -3.14 -7.41 -15.58
CA LEU A 15 -3.90 -6.34 -14.92
C LEU A 15 -4.49 -6.78 -13.58
N ARG A 16 -5.02 -8.01 -13.50
CA ARG A 16 -5.55 -8.54 -12.23
C ARG A 16 -4.42 -8.77 -11.22
N GLY A 17 -3.27 -9.28 -11.66
CA GLY A 17 -2.06 -9.37 -10.83
C GLY A 17 -1.60 -8.00 -10.34
N LEU A 18 -1.47 -7.02 -11.24
CA LEU A 18 -1.07 -5.64 -10.94
C LEU A 18 -2.00 -4.96 -9.94
N ARG A 19 -3.32 -5.10 -10.08
CA ARG A 19 -4.29 -4.57 -9.10
C ARG A 19 -4.02 -5.15 -7.71
N THR A 20 -3.73 -6.44 -7.64
CA THR A 20 -3.39 -7.12 -6.38
C THR A 20 -2.10 -6.54 -5.78
N LEU A 21 -1.05 -6.33 -6.58
CA LEU A 21 0.20 -5.73 -6.12
C LEU A 21 0.01 -4.27 -5.64
N ARG A 22 -0.83 -3.49 -6.31
CA ARG A 22 -1.15 -2.12 -5.92
C ARG A 22 -1.88 -2.06 -4.58
N LEU A 23 -2.82 -2.97 -4.35
CA LEU A 23 -3.48 -3.13 -3.04
C LEU A 23 -2.47 -3.45 -1.94
N LEU A 24 -1.51 -4.34 -2.21
CA LEU A 24 -0.44 -4.69 -1.26
C LEU A 24 0.51 -3.51 -0.96
N LEU A 25 0.69 -2.60 -1.92
CA LEU A 25 1.45 -1.36 -1.71
C LEU A 25 0.67 -0.28 -0.96
N GLY A 26 -0.63 -0.47 -0.75
CA GLY A 26 -1.51 0.61 -0.27
C GLY A 26 -1.75 1.71 -1.31
N VAL A 27 -1.39 1.47 -2.57
CA VAL A 27 -1.66 2.38 -3.68
C VAL A 27 -3.07 2.05 -4.18
N GLY A 28 -4.07 2.62 -3.53
CA GLY A 28 -5.46 2.57 -4.00
C GLY A 28 -5.59 3.22 -5.39
N PRO A 29 -6.71 2.99 -6.10
CA PRO A 29 -7.00 3.76 -7.31
C PRO A 29 -7.03 5.23 -6.91
N GLN A 30 -6.22 6.05 -7.58
CA GLN A 30 -6.19 7.48 -7.39
C GLN A 30 -7.53 8.05 -7.88
N GLY A 31 -8.51 8.07 -6.98
CA GLY A 31 -9.69 8.92 -7.07
C GLY A 31 -9.40 10.18 -6.28
N ASP A 32 -9.61 11.33 -6.90
CA ASP A 32 -9.84 12.59 -6.21
C ASP A 32 -10.83 12.38 -5.05
N GLU A 33 -10.34 12.38 -3.81
CA GLU A 33 -11.13 12.76 -2.63
C GLU A 33 -10.24 13.54 -1.66
N ALA A 34 -10.16 14.84 -1.91
CA ALA A 34 -10.04 15.80 -0.84
C ALA A 34 -11.39 15.84 -0.09
N MET A 35 -11.54 15.12 1.02
CA MET A 35 -12.38 15.58 2.15
C MET A 35 -12.22 14.71 3.40
N ALA A 36 -11.72 15.35 4.46
CA ALA A 36 -12.03 15.17 5.87
C ALA A 36 -12.60 13.83 6.39
N CYS A 37 -11.85 13.18 7.29
CA CYS A 37 -12.41 12.51 8.46
C CYS A 37 -11.51 12.76 9.68
N GLY A 38 -11.45 14.01 10.12
CA GLY A 38 -11.17 14.31 11.53
C GLY A 38 -12.44 14.06 12.35
N PRO A 39 -12.37 13.48 13.56
CA PRO A 39 -13.57 13.30 14.38
C PRO A 39 -14.12 14.66 14.82
N PRO A 40 -15.45 14.82 14.92
CA PRO A 40 -16.06 16.10 15.27
C PRO A 40 -15.71 16.47 16.71
N ARG A 41 -14.94 17.55 16.88
CA ARG A 41 -14.79 18.23 18.17
C ARG A 41 -16.16 18.70 18.63
N ARG A 42 -16.64 18.15 19.75
CA ARG A 42 -17.82 18.68 20.46
C ARG A 42 -17.57 20.15 20.85
N PRO A 43 -18.51 21.07 20.61
CA PRO A 43 -18.39 22.43 21.10
C PRO A 43 -18.53 22.48 22.63
N ARG A 44 -17.54 23.09 23.30
CA ARG A 44 -17.63 23.53 24.69
C ARG A 44 -18.60 24.73 24.77
N PRO A 45 -19.59 24.74 25.67
CA PRO A 45 -20.32 25.95 25.99
C PRO A 45 -19.53 26.77 27.04
N THR A 46 -19.22 28.02 26.71
CA THR A 46 -18.75 29.04 27.67
C THR A 46 -19.89 29.96 28.09
N ALA A 47 -20.05 30.07 29.41
CA ALA A 47 -20.53 31.21 30.20
C ALA A 47 -21.99 31.70 30.02
N GLN A 48 -22.77 31.74 31.10
CA GLN A 48 -22.95 32.95 31.92
C GLN A 48 -23.96 32.77 33.07
N THR A 49 -23.64 33.50 34.13
CA THR A 49 -24.31 33.79 35.41
C THR A 49 -25.76 34.26 35.30
N GLN A 50 -26.62 33.84 36.26
CA GLN A 50 -27.60 34.63 37.06
C GLN A 50 -28.63 33.67 37.72
N THR A 51 -28.54 33.42 39.03
CA THR A 51 -29.21 34.08 40.19
C THR A 51 -30.58 33.50 40.61
N ALA A 52 -30.64 33.20 41.91
CA ALA A 52 -31.78 33.19 42.84
C ALA A 52 -32.81 32.03 42.82
N GLY A 53 -32.98 31.40 44.00
CA GLY A 53 -34.32 31.05 44.51
C GLY A 53 -34.53 29.65 45.11
N ALA A 54 -34.33 29.55 46.43
CA ALA A 54 -35.18 28.89 47.45
C ALA A 54 -35.55 27.38 47.41
N GLY A 55 -35.44 26.76 48.61
CA GLY A 55 -36.16 25.55 49.07
C GLY A 55 -35.29 24.28 49.03
N GLY A 56 -34.84 23.69 50.14
CA GLY A 56 -35.58 23.03 51.23
C GLY A 56 -34.98 21.62 51.39
N SER A 57 -34.21 21.35 52.46
CA SER A 57 -34.60 20.65 53.70
C SER A 57 -34.61 19.10 53.64
N ARG A 58 -33.81 18.52 54.56
CA ARG A 58 -33.93 17.24 55.32
C ARG A 58 -33.03 16.05 54.96
N HIS A 59 -32.16 15.76 55.95
CA HIS A 59 -31.80 14.48 56.62
C HIS A 59 -31.39 13.26 55.77
N GLY A 60 -30.37 12.47 56.12
CA GLY A 60 -29.51 12.44 57.30
C GLY A 60 -28.52 11.26 57.31
N ALA A 61 -27.73 11.20 58.40
CA ALA A 61 -27.02 10.07 59.06
C ALA A 61 -26.22 9.07 58.19
N GLY A 62 -24.88 9.09 58.26
CA GLY A 62 -24.05 8.15 59.05
C GLY A 62 -22.90 7.72 58.13
N ASP A 63 -21.62 7.62 58.49
CA ASP A 63 -21.04 6.92 59.63
C ASP A 63 -19.61 7.43 59.90
N ALA A 64 -19.11 7.13 61.09
CA ALA A 64 -17.85 7.61 61.65
C ALA A 64 -16.64 6.78 61.18
N HIS A 65 -15.43 7.35 61.27
CA HIS A 65 -14.43 7.03 62.33
C HIS A 65 -12.97 7.24 61.84
N GLU A 66 -12.22 8.07 62.59
CA GLU A 66 -10.79 7.93 62.98
C GLU A 66 -9.68 7.81 61.91
N LEU A 67 -8.50 8.43 61.96
CA LEU A 67 -7.61 9.09 62.94
C LEU A 67 -6.88 10.21 62.15
N GLY A 68 -6.44 11.35 62.67
CA GLY A 68 -5.73 11.60 63.91
C GLY A 68 -4.23 11.85 63.63
N ARG A 69 -3.80 13.12 63.80
CA ARG A 69 -2.42 13.66 63.96
C ARG A 69 -1.57 13.92 62.68
N THR A 70 -0.68 14.91 62.58
CA THR A 70 -0.22 16.07 63.40
C THR A 70 0.74 16.93 62.52
N TRP A 71 0.64 18.27 62.63
CA TRP A 71 1.64 19.35 62.48
C TRP A 71 2.90 19.27 61.55
N GLY A 72 2.91 20.14 60.50
CA GLY A 72 3.95 21.13 60.07
C GLY A 72 5.34 20.70 59.56
N PRO A 73 6.19 21.60 58.97
CA PRO A 73 5.98 22.96 58.45
C PRO A 73 6.43 23.16 56.98
N GLU A 74 6.33 24.40 56.53
CA GLU A 74 6.63 24.97 55.21
C GLU A 74 8.04 24.67 54.65
N ALA A 75 8.11 24.40 53.35
CA ALA A 75 9.30 24.62 52.53
C ALA A 75 8.87 25.08 51.13
N GLU A 76 9.12 26.36 50.87
CA GLU A 76 8.99 27.02 49.58
C GLU A 76 9.96 26.36 48.57
N GLY A 77 9.41 25.83 47.47
CA GLY A 77 10.15 25.09 46.46
C GLY A 77 9.51 25.25 45.08
N LYS A 78 9.82 26.37 44.45
CA LYS A 78 9.48 26.74 43.07
C LYS A 78 10.12 25.79 42.06
N ALA A 79 9.34 24.99 41.34
CA ALA A 79 9.55 24.71 39.91
C ALA A 79 8.47 23.79 39.31
N SER A 80 7.80 24.32 38.28
CA SER A 80 7.33 23.63 37.07
C SER A 80 6.43 22.40 37.23
N GLY A 81 5.12 22.64 37.05
CA GLY A 81 4.10 21.61 37.02
C GLY A 81 4.36 20.53 35.97
N GLU A 82 4.22 19.29 36.41
CA GLU A 82 3.94 18.13 35.59
C GLU A 82 2.52 18.21 35.03
N SER A 83 2.39 17.97 33.72
CA SER A 83 1.22 17.32 33.12
C SER A 83 1.47 17.01 31.65
N PRO A 84 0.76 16.02 31.07
CA PRO A 84 1.38 14.77 30.66
C PRO A 84 1.58 14.69 29.16
N GLY A 85 2.38 13.69 28.75
CA GLY A 85 2.66 13.33 27.37
C GLY A 85 1.42 13.33 26.48
N GLY A 86 1.37 14.34 25.60
CA GLY A 86 0.60 14.27 24.37
C GLY A 86 1.40 13.52 23.33
N GLU A 87 1.37 12.19 23.37
CA GLU A 87 1.85 11.40 22.25
C GLU A 87 0.86 11.60 21.09
N ALA A 88 1.29 12.39 20.10
CA ALA A 88 0.54 12.64 18.90
C ALA A 88 0.23 11.31 18.17
N PRO A 89 -0.99 11.12 17.64
CA PRO A 89 -1.34 9.91 16.93
C PRO A 89 -0.64 9.88 15.57
N GLY A 90 0.07 8.80 15.29
CA GLY A 90 0.31 8.37 13.91
C GLY A 90 1.66 8.70 13.29
N ALA A 91 2.73 8.81 14.07
CA ALA A 91 4.05 8.56 13.48
C ALA A 91 4.16 7.07 13.18
N ALA A 92 3.87 6.68 11.93
CA ALA A 92 4.13 5.34 11.43
C ALA A 92 5.57 4.98 11.81
N ARG A 93 5.75 3.96 12.67
CA ARG A 93 7.09 3.49 13.03
C ARG A 93 7.84 3.24 11.73
N PRO A 94 9.08 3.74 11.59
CA PRO A 94 9.92 3.35 10.47
C PRO A 94 9.96 1.83 10.45
N GLY A 95 9.40 1.23 9.39
CA GLY A 95 9.44 -0.22 9.20
C GLY A 95 10.89 -0.69 9.22
N THR A 96 11.10 -1.96 9.56
CA THR A 96 12.46 -2.52 9.55
C THR A 96 13.11 -2.36 8.16
N LEU A 97 14.45 -2.31 8.08
CA LEU A 97 15.16 -2.24 6.78
C LEU A 97 14.69 -3.34 5.82
N ARG A 98 14.36 -4.52 6.36
CA ARG A 98 13.75 -5.63 5.63
C ARG A 98 12.38 -5.27 5.06
N GLU A 99 11.49 -4.68 5.83
CA GLU A 99 10.18 -4.23 5.34
C GLU A 99 10.31 -3.15 4.25
N ALA A 100 11.25 -2.22 4.41
CA ALA A 100 11.54 -1.21 3.40
C ALA A 100 12.05 -1.85 2.10
N ALA A 101 12.96 -2.83 2.19
CA ALA A 101 13.46 -3.57 1.04
C ALA A 101 12.34 -4.38 0.35
N LEU A 102 11.47 -5.04 1.12
CA LEU A 102 10.31 -5.77 0.59
C LEU A 102 9.32 -4.84 -0.12
N ARG A 103 9.00 -3.69 0.49
CA ARG A 103 8.15 -2.66 -0.15
C ARG A 103 8.77 -2.12 -1.42
N SER A 104 10.07 -1.83 -1.42
CA SER A 104 10.80 -1.38 -2.61
C SER A 104 10.73 -2.43 -3.73
N LYS A 105 11.03 -3.70 -3.42
CA LYS A 105 10.93 -4.80 -4.37
C LYS A 105 9.50 -4.97 -4.90
N LEU A 106 8.49 -4.92 -4.04
CA LEU A 106 7.09 -4.97 -4.45
C LEU A 106 6.72 -3.81 -5.38
N ALA A 107 7.18 -2.60 -5.08
CA ALA A 107 6.98 -1.42 -5.91
C ALA A 107 7.64 -1.57 -7.29
N ARG A 108 8.85 -2.14 -7.34
CA ARG A 108 9.53 -2.44 -8.61
C ARG A 108 8.77 -3.46 -9.44
N VAL A 109 8.30 -4.57 -8.84
CA VAL A 109 7.49 -5.58 -9.55
C VAL A 109 6.18 -4.98 -10.05
N ALA A 110 5.49 -4.18 -9.22
CA ALA A 110 4.27 -3.50 -9.64
C ALA A 110 4.51 -2.48 -10.76
N GLY A 111 5.59 -1.70 -10.68
CA GLY A 111 5.99 -0.74 -11.71
C GLY A 111 6.35 -1.42 -13.03
N ALA A 112 7.11 -2.50 -12.98
CA ALA A 112 7.45 -3.30 -14.16
C ALA A 112 6.20 -3.93 -14.79
N ALA A 113 5.29 -4.49 -13.98
CA ALA A 113 4.03 -5.06 -14.47
C ALA A 113 3.12 -4.00 -15.10
N ALA A 114 3.05 -2.79 -14.52
CA ALA A 114 2.31 -1.67 -15.09
C ALA A 114 2.86 -1.26 -16.46
N ARG A 115 4.18 -1.08 -16.57
CA ARG A 115 4.84 -0.73 -17.83
C ARG A 115 4.74 -1.84 -18.87
N LEU A 116 4.75 -3.10 -18.45
CA LEU A 116 4.54 -4.23 -19.34
C LEU A 116 3.13 -4.21 -19.92
N VAL A 117 2.10 -4.05 -19.08
CA VAL A 117 0.72 -3.93 -19.54
C VAL A 117 0.55 -2.76 -20.50
N GLU A 118 1.14 -1.60 -20.19
CA GLU A 118 1.10 -0.43 -21.05
C GLU A 118 1.78 -0.70 -22.41
N ALA A 119 2.97 -1.31 -22.42
CA ALA A 119 3.66 -1.70 -23.64
C ALA A 119 2.88 -2.75 -24.43
N GLU A 120 2.23 -3.70 -23.75
CA GLU A 120 1.37 -4.70 -24.38
C GLU A 120 0.16 -4.05 -25.10
N GLN A 121 -0.46 -3.06 -24.47
CA GLN A 121 -1.64 -2.36 -25.03
C GLN A 121 -1.27 -1.38 -26.15
N THR A 122 -0.21 -0.60 -25.97
CA THR A 122 0.13 0.52 -26.86
C THR A 122 1.05 0.13 -28.00
N LEU A 123 1.93 -0.86 -27.79
CA LEU A 123 2.96 -1.24 -28.76
C LEU A 123 2.76 -2.65 -29.31
N LEU A 124 2.52 -3.65 -28.46
CA LEU A 124 2.45 -5.04 -28.91
C LEU A 124 1.12 -5.39 -29.56
N LEU A 125 0.00 -4.85 -29.07
CA LEU A 125 -1.32 -5.14 -29.61
C LEU A 125 -1.46 -4.70 -31.08
N PRO A 126 -1.06 -3.47 -31.48
CA PRO A 126 -1.03 -3.09 -32.89
C PRO A 126 -0.11 -3.98 -33.73
N LEU A 127 1.10 -4.26 -33.22
CA LEU A 127 2.05 -5.12 -33.94
C LEU A 127 1.53 -6.54 -34.16
N LEU A 128 0.78 -7.08 -33.20
CA LEU A 128 0.20 -8.42 -33.29
C LEU A 128 -0.94 -8.50 -34.32
N GLN A 129 -1.60 -7.37 -34.61
CA GLN A 129 -2.60 -7.29 -35.69
C GLN A 129 -1.94 -7.37 -37.07
N GLU A 130 -0.76 -6.78 -37.23
CA GLU A 130 0.00 -6.85 -38.48
C GLU A 130 0.75 -8.18 -38.63
N HIS A 131 1.40 -8.63 -37.55
CA HIS A 131 2.28 -9.79 -37.55
C HIS A 131 2.07 -10.63 -36.29
N PRO A 132 1.37 -11.78 -36.40
CA PRO A 132 1.17 -12.68 -35.27
C PRO A 132 2.50 -13.23 -34.73
N PHE A 133 2.71 -13.14 -33.42
CA PHE A 133 3.83 -13.74 -32.72
C PHE A 133 3.36 -14.53 -31.48
N PRO A 134 4.16 -15.47 -30.97
CA PRO A 134 3.79 -16.26 -29.80
C PRO A 134 3.59 -15.39 -28.55
N VAL A 135 2.46 -15.58 -27.85
CA VAL A 135 2.20 -14.99 -26.54
C VAL A 135 2.04 -16.12 -25.53
N HIS A 136 2.84 -16.08 -24.46
CA HIS A 136 2.86 -17.14 -23.45
C HIS A 136 1.83 -16.90 -22.35
N LEU A 137 0.55 -17.11 -22.68
CA LEU A 137 -0.58 -16.88 -21.77
C LEU A 137 -0.43 -17.59 -20.40
N LYS A 138 0.18 -18.79 -20.39
CA LYS A 138 0.43 -19.55 -19.17
C LYS A 138 1.19 -18.74 -18.14
N ASP A 139 2.22 -18.00 -18.55
CA ASP A 139 3.05 -17.24 -17.63
C ASP A 139 2.27 -16.07 -17.03
N SER A 140 1.40 -15.40 -17.80
CA SER A 140 0.51 -14.34 -17.28
C SER A 140 -0.53 -14.88 -16.30
N ILE A 141 -1.03 -16.10 -16.50
CA ILE A 141 -1.92 -16.78 -15.54
C ILE A 141 -1.16 -17.10 -14.25
N GLU A 142 0.06 -17.65 -14.35
CA GLU A 142 0.91 -17.93 -13.20
C GLU A 142 1.21 -16.66 -12.41
N PHE A 143 1.60 -15.57 -13.09
CA PHE A 143 1.83 -14.28 -12.46
C PHE A 143 0.63 -13.81 -11.65
N ARG A 144 -0.58 -13.88 -12.22
CA ARG A 144 -1.83 -13.56 -11.52
C ARG A 144 -2.02 -14.44 -10.29
N ASN A 145 -1.82 -15.75 -10.42
CA ASN A 145 -2.00 -16.69 -9.32
C ASN A 145 -1.03 -16.42 -8.17
N ILE A 146 0.25 -16.17 -8.47
CA ILE A 146 1.26 -15.79 -7.48
C ILE A 146 0.83 -14.51 -6.75
N CYS A 147 0.40 -13.48 -7.49
CA CYS A 147 -0.10 -12.24 -6.87
C CYS A 147 -1.30 -12.50 -5.95
N SER A 148 -2.25 -13.34 -6.37
CA SER A 148 -3.41 -13.71 -5.55
C SER A 148 -2.99 -14.48 -4.29
N ARG A 149 -2.01 -15.40 -4.37
CA ARG A 149 -1.47 -16.08 -3.18
C ARG A 149 -0.83 -15.08 -2.23
N MET A 150 -0.02 -14.16 -2.75
CA MET A 150 0.64 -13.11 -1.98
C MET A 150 -0.37 -12.25 -1.21
N ALA A 151 -1.54 -11.95 -1.77
CA ALA A 151 -2.60 -11.20 -1.09
C ALA A 151 -3.28 -11.95 0.06
N LEU A 152 -3.23 -13.28 0.07
CA LEU A 152 -3.73 -14.08 1.18
C LEU A 152 -2.71 -14.20 2.31
N GLN A 153 -1.42 -13.94 2.03
CA GLN A 153 -0.34 -13.96 3.00
C GLN A 153 -0.22 -12.59 3.65
N LYS A 154 -0.45 -12.51 4.97
CA LYS A 154 -0.40 -11.23 5.68
C LYS A 154 1.03 -10.75 5.93
N GLU A 155 1.93 -11.62 6.38
CA GLU A 155 3.35 -11.31 6.54
C GLU A 155 4.21 -12.60 6.54
N GLY A 156 5.54 -12.46 6.41
CA GLY A 156 6.49 -13.53 6.72
C GLY A 156 7.26 -14.08 5.53
N GLN A 157 7.93 -15.22 5.73
CA GLN A 157 8.83 -15.80 4.74
C GLN A 157 8.09 -16.22 3.47
N GLN A 158 6.82 -16.61 3.56
CA GLN A 158 6.03 -17.02 2.41
C GLN A 158 5.75 -15.84 1.46
N PHE A 159 5.42 -14.66 2.01
CA PHE A 159 5.26 -13.44 1.22
C PHE A 159 6.53 -13.09 0.43
N ASP A 160 7.70 -13.21 1.06
CA ASP A 160 8.98 -12.94 0.40
C ASP A 160 9.28 -13.93 -0.74
N ARG A 161 8.96 -15.21 -0.54
CA ARG A 161 9.04 -16.25 -1.57
C ARG A 161 8.10 -15.96 -2.73
N ASP A 162 6.81 -15.71 -2.46
CA ASP A 162 5.84 -15.38 -3.51
C ASP A 162 6.21 -14.08 -4.25
N LEU A 163 6.76 -13.07 -3.56
CA LEU A 163 7.27 -11.85 -4.20
C LEU A 163 8.49 -12.13 -5.08
N HIS A 164 9.38 -13.02 -4.67
CA HIS A 164 10.47 -13.49 -5.51
C HIS A 164 9.97 -14.27 -6.73
N GLU A 165 9.00 -15.16 -6.56
CA GLU A 165 8.37 -15.90 -7.67
C GLU A 165 7.68 -14.96 -8.65
N ALA A 166 6.95 -13.95 -8.17
CA ALA A 166 6.30 -12.95 -9.02
C ALA A 166 7.32 -12.17 -9.84
N HIS A 167 8.44 -11.79 -9.23
CA HIS A 167 9.57 -11.15 -9.91
C HIS A 167 10.15 -12.05 -11.01
N GLN A 168 10.44 -13.33 -10.73
CA GLN A 168 10.97 -14.27 -11.73
C GLN A 168 9.98 -14.54 -12.85
N CYS A 169 8.70 -14.70 -12.52
CA CYS A 169 7.64 -14.91 -13.49
C CYS A 169 7.52 -13.72 -14.45
N LEU A 170 7.52 -12.49 -13.93
CA LEU A 170 7.47 -11.28 -14.74
C LEU A 170 8.71 -11.14 -15.64
N LYS A 171 9.90 -11.44 -15.10
CA LYS A 171 11.15 -11.50 -15.88
C LYS A 171 11.00 -12.46 -17.07
N THR A 172 10.53 -13.68 -16.83
CA THR A 172 10.34 -14.70 -17.87
C THR A 172 9.35 -14.25 -18.95
N ILE A 173 8.23 -13.59 -18.57
CA ILE A 173 7.27 -13.04 -19.54
C ILE A 173 7.98 -12.05 -20.47
N ILE A 174 8.72 -11.10 -19.90
CA ILE A 174 9.41 -10.05 -20.67
C ILE A 174 10.48 -10.66 -21.58
N GLU A 175 11.29 -11.59 -21.08
CA GLU A 175 12.32 -12.28 -21.86
C GLU A 175 11.72 -13.04 -23.05
N LYS A 176 10.64 -13.79 -22.84
CA LYS A 176 9.98 -14.53 -23.91
C LYS A 176 9.35 -13.60 -24.95
N LEU A 177 8.81 -12.45 -24.55
CA LEU A 177 8.34 -11.42 -25.49
C LEU A 177 9.50 -10.86 -26.32
N ILE A 178 10.63 -10.51 -25.70
CA ILE A 178 11.83 -10.04 -26.41
C ILE A 178 12.30 -11.10 -27.42
N CYS A 179 12.39 -12.37 -27.02
CA CYS A 179 12.78 -13.48 -27.90
C CYS A 179 11.80 -13.65 -29.06
N SER A 180 10.49 -13.56 -28.80
CA SER A 180 9.46 -13.67 -29.84
C SER A 180 9.57 -12.54 -30.88
N LEU A 181 9.92 -11.33 -30.44
CA LEU A 181 10.14 -10.19 -31.33
C LEU A 181 11.50 -10.20 -32.03
N ALA A 182 12.48 -10.95 -31.52
CA ALA A 182 13.82 -11.00 -32.10
C ALA A 182 13.84 -11.63 -33.51
N VAL A 183 12.84 -12.46 -33.84
CA VAL A 183 12.68 -13.10 -35.15
C VAL A 183 12.35 -12.08 -36.25
N PHE A 184 11.85 -10.89 -35.87
CA PHE A 184 11.48 -9.84 -36.82
C PHE A 184 12.63 -8.82 -36.97
N PRO A 185 13.25 -8.71 -38.17
CA PRO A 185 14.40 -7.84 -38.39
C PRO A 185 14.02 -6.37 -38.55
N SER A 186 12.75 -6.03 -38.78
CA SER A 186 12.33 -4.67 -39.15
C SER A 186 12.59 -3.63 -38.05
N GLU A 187 13.02 -2.45 -38.47
CA GLU A 187 13.26 -1.29 -37.57
C GLU A 187 12.02 -0.90 -36.75
N SER A 188 10.81 -1.19 -37.24
CA SER A 188 9.55 -0.98 -36.53
C SER A 188 9.47 -1.71 -35.18
N TYR A 189 10.20 -2.81 -34.99
CA TYR A 189 10.27 -3.56 -33.73
C TYR A 189 11.39 -3.09 -32.80
N SER A 190 12.31 -2.25 -33.29
CA SER A 190 13.39 -1.66 -32.50
C SER A 190 12.90 -0.91 -31.25
N PRO A 191 11.91 0.02 -31.34
CA PRO A 191 11.41 0.73 -30.16
C PRO A 191 10.74 -0.21 -29.16
N VAL A 192 9.99 -1.21 -29.62
CA VAL A 192 9.28 -2.15 -28.75
C VAL A 192 10.25 -3.06 -27.99
N ARG A 193 11.26 -3.61 -28.68
CA ARG A 193 12.32 -4.38 -28.04
C ARG A 193 13.10 -3.53 -27.03
N SER A 194 13.36 -2.27 -27.34
CA SER A 194 14.04 -1.33 -26.43
C SER A 194 13.21 -1.05 -25.18
N THR A 195 11.89 -0.81 -25.33
CA THR A 195 10.96 -0.64 -24.20
C THR A 195 10.93 -1.88 -23.31
N LEU A 196 10.81 -3.08 -23.87
CA LEU A 196 10.81 -4.32 -23.10
C LEU A 196 12.14 -4.53 -22.35
N ARG A 197 13.28 -4.26 -22.98
CA ARG A 197 14.59 -4.29 -22.31
C ARG A 197 14.68 -3.28 -21.18
N GLN A 198 14.14 -2.08 -21.35
CA GLN A 198 14.12 -1.09 -20.29
C GLN A 198 13.24 -1.53 -19.10
N ILE A 199 12.12 -2.19 -19.36
CA ILE A 199 11.28 -2.77 -18.29
C ILE A 199 12.05 -3.85 -17.55
N LEU A 200 12.73 -4.75 -18.28
CA LEU A 200 13.56 -5.80 -17.71
C LEU A 200 14.71 -5.23 -16.86
N GLN A 201 15.41 -4.21 -17.34
CA GLN A 201 16.50 -3.57 -16.58
C GLN A 201 15.99 -2.95 -15.27
N ASN A 202 14.85 -2.25 -15.32
CA ASN A 202 14.26 -1.66 -14.12
C ASN A 202 13.81 -2.71 -13.10
N LEU A 203 13.37 -3.88 -13.58
CA LEU A 203 12.99 -5.01 -12.73
C LEU A 203 14.22 -5.61 -12.02
N LEU A 204 15.34 -5.71 -12.72
CA LEU A 204 16.60 -6.29 -12.23
C LEU A 204 17.44 -5.34 -11.38
N ALA A 205 17.12 -4.04 -11.34
CA ALA A 205 17.82 -3.08 -10.51
C ALA A 205 17.76 -3.49 -9.02
N ILE A 206 18.94 -3.66 -8.41
CA ILE A 206 19.14 -4.14 -7.04
C ILE A 206 18.76 -3.02 -6.06
#